data_AF-A0A4U1HPW0-F1
#
_entry.id   AF-A0A4U1HPW0-F1
#
_cell.length_a   1.000
_cell.length_b   1.000
_cell.length_c   1.000
_cell.angle_alpha   90.00
_cell.angle_beta   90.00
_cell.angle_gamma   90.00
#
_symmetry.space_group_name_H-M   'P 1'
#
loop_
_entity.id
_entity.type
_entity.pdbx_description
1 polymer ?
#
loop_
_entity_poly.entity_id
_entity_poly.type
_entity_poly.pdbx_seq_one_letter_code
_entity_poly.pdbx_strand_id
1 'polypeptide(L)' 'MTLTEFIAEIGDDNMAFQLLSHCMTNIKRLRDGSRITIETEALTPNDVLLDTGKVGIVVWADRNAFNRTVERMKERD' A
#
# COMPACT_ATOMS: atom_id res chain seq x y z
N MET A 1 12.09 -13.97 7.71
CA MET A 1 10.98 -13.71 6.79
C MET A 1 11.27 -12.43 6.03
N THR A 2 11.40 -12.52 4.72
CA THR A 2 11.52 -11.36 3.82
C THR A 2 10.13 -10.81 3.50
N LEU A 3 10.07 -9.59 2.96
CA LEU A 3 8.81 -9.01 2.49
C LEU A 3 8.16 -9.88 1.40
N THR A 4 8.97 -10.42 0.49
CA THR A 4 8.50 -11.29 -0.59
C THR A 4 7.93 -12.60 -0.06
N GLU A 5 8.60 -13.23 0.93
CA GLU A 5 8.08 -14.42 1.60
C GLU A 5 6.74 -14.13 2.29
N PHE A 6 6.65 -13.00 3.01
CA PHE A 6 5.41 -12.60 3.68
C PHE A 6 4.24 -12.38 2.71
N ILE A 7 4.48 -11.67 1.60
CA ILE A 7 3.47 -11.43 0.55
C ILE A 7 3.05 -12.76 -0.11
N ALA A 8 4.01 -13.64 -0.40
CA ALA A 8 3.73 -14.95 -0.99
C ALA A 8 2.88 -15.85 -0.07
N GLU A 9 3.11 -15.83 1.25
CA GLU A 9 2.31 -16.58 2.23
C GLU A 9 0.85 -16.09 2.32
N ILE A 10 0.59 -14.80 2.09
CA ILE A 10 -0.79 -14.26 2.01
C ILE A 10 -1.46 -14.71 0.70
N GLY A 11 -0.70 -14.71 -0.40
CA GLY A 11 -1.17 -15.07 -1.73
C GLY A 11 -1.81 -13.90 -2.49
N ASP A 12 -1.45 -13.75 -3.76
CA ASP A 12 -1.83 -12.61 -4.60
C ASP A 12 -3.36 -12.44 -4.72
N ASP A 13 -4.12 -13.54 -4.73
CA ASP A 13 -5.58 -13.53 -4.81
C ASP A 13 -6.26 -12.91 -3.57
N ASN A 14 -5.57 -12.89 -2.43
CA ASN A 14 -6.06 -12.33 -1.18
C ASN A 14 -5.60 -10.88 -0.97
N MET A 15 -4.83 -10.33 -1.91
CA MET A 15 -4.26 -8.99 -1.80
C MET A 15 -4.86 -8.04 -2.83
N ALA A 16 -4.97 -6.78 -2.43
CA ALA A 16 -5.24 -5.68 -3.33
C ALA A 16 -4.22 -4.58 -3.06
N PHE A 17 -3.75 -3.91 -4.10
CA PHE A 17 -2.85 -2.77 -3.95
C PHE A 17 -3.60 -1.46 -4.21
N GLN A 18 -3.26 -0.44 -3.44
CA GLN A 18 -3.69 0.93 -3.67
C GLN A 18 -2.43 1.78 -3.73
N LEU A 19 -2.18 2.45 -4.86
CA LEU A 19 -1.02 3.33 -4.98
C LEU A 19 -1.24 4.56 -4.11
N LEU A 20 -0.32 4.80 -3.18
CA LEU A 20 -0.42 5.90 -2.23
C LEU A 20 -0.60 7.27 -2.92
N SER A 21 0.04 7.47 -4.07
CA SER A 21 -0.08 8.69 -4.87
C SER A 21 -1.49 8.96 -5.38
N HIS A 22 -2.36 7.95 -5.43
CA HIS A 22 -3.74 8.08 -5.93
C HIS A 22 -4.78 8.17 -4.80
N CYS A 23 -4.40 7.85 -3.57
CA CYS A 23 -5.34 7.79 -2.44
C CYS A 23 -4.96 8.69 -1.26
N MET A 24 -3.77 9.26 -1.25
CA MET A 24 -3.37 10.24 -0.24
C MET A 24 -4.10 11.56 -0.47
N THR A 25 -4.80 12.03 0.56
CA THR A 25 -5.52 13.30 0.54
C THR A 25 -4.83 14.40 1.34
N ASN A 26 -3.90 14.03 2.24
CA ASN A 26 -3.12 15.00 3.01
C ASN A 26 -1.75 14.46 3.40
N ILE A 27 -0.75 15.34 3.41
CA ILE A 27 0.55 15.09 4.02
C ILE A 27 0.98 16.29 4.86
N LYS A 28 1.30 16.03 6.14
CA LYS A 28 1.76 17.07 7.07
C LYS A 28 3.07 16.65 7.71
N ARG A 29 4.06 17.54 7.68
CA ARG A 29 5.30 17.36 8.44
C ARG A 29 5.01 17.55 9.93
N LEU A 30 5.42 16.58 10.72
CA LEU A 30 5.44 16.60 12.18
C LEU A 30 6.90 16.72 12.65
N ARG A 31 7.11 16.87 13.96
CA ARG A 31 8.44 16.95 14.56
C ARG A 31 9.29 15.72 14.23
N ASP A 32 8.69 14.53 14.33
CA ASP A 32 9.40 13.24 14.24
C ASP A 32 9.10 12.48 12.95
N GLY A 33 8.46 13.11 11.96
CA GLY A 33 8.12 12.43 10.70
C GLY A 33 7.05 13.15 9.89
N SER A 34 6.33 12.39 9.06
CA SER A 34 5.19 12.91 8.28
C SER A 34 3.93 12.12 8.63
N ARG A 35 2.82 12.83 8.82
CA ARG A 35 1.48 12.23 8.88
C ARG A 35 0.90 12.23 7.48
N ILE A 36 0.47 11.05 7.03
CA ILE A 36 -0.19 10.84 5.74
C ILE A 36 -1.64 10.46 6.03
N THR A 37 -2.58 11.11 5.34
CA THR A 37 -4.01 10.78 5.37
C THR A 37 -4.38 10.17 4.03
N ILE A 38 -5.08 9.03 4.08
CA ILE A 38 -5.44 8.20 2.93
C ILE A 38 -6.94 7.96 2.96
N GLU A 39 -7.56 7.96 1.79
CA GLU A 39 -8.93 7.50 1.60
C GLU A 39 -8.93 6.11 0.95
N THR A 40 -9.80 5.21 1.42
CA THR A 40 -9.86 3.85 0.92
C THR A 40 -11.28 3.30 0.94
N GLU A 41 -11.59 2.47 -0.04
CA GLU A 41 -12.82 1.67 -0.09
C GLU A 41 -12.58 0.24 0.44
N ALA A 42 -11.33 -0.11 0.78
CA ALA A 42 -10.98 -1.45 1.24
C ALA A 42 -11.43 -1.73 2.68
N LEU A 43 -11.72 -0.69 3.44
CA LEU A 43 -12.01 -0.73 4.87
C LEU A 43 -13.11 0.27 5.23
N THR A 44 -14.06 -0.18 6.03
CA THR A 44 -15.05 0.66 6.68
C THR A 44 -14.75 0.81 8.18
N PRO A 45 -15.32 1.81 8.87
CA PRO A 45 -15.20 1.92 10.33
C PRO A 45 -15.69 0.68 11.09
N ASN A 46 -16.69 -0.03 10.56
CA ASN A 46 -17.20 -1.25 11.17
C ASN A 46 -16.21 -2.42 11.07
N ASP A 47 -15.53 -2.55 9.93
CA ASP A 47 -14.49 -3.57 9.73
C ASP A 47 -13.38 -3.41 10.78
N VAL A 48 -12.94 -2.17 11.01
CA VAL A 48 -11.91 -1.85 12.01
C VAL A 48 -12.40 -2.12 13.44
N LEU A 49 -13.66 -1.76 13.76
CA LEU A 49 -14.21 -1.96 15.10
C LEU A 49 -14.37 -3.44 15.44
N LEU A 50 -14.74 -4.26 14.46
CA LEU A 50 -15.00 -5.69 14.62
C LEU A 50 -13.77 -6.56 14.38
N ASP A 51 -12.64 -5.97 14.00
CA ASP A 51 -11.42 -6.68 13.56
C ASP A 51 -11.72 -7.70 12.45
N THR A 52 -12.47 -7.24 11.45
CA THR A 52 -12.89 -8.03 10.28
C THR A 52 -12.48 -7.34 8.99
N GLY A 53 -12.56 -8.04 7.85
CA GLY A 53 -12.25 -7.46 6.55
C GLY A 53 -10.77 -7.44 6.20
N LYS A 54 -10.34 -6.44 5.41
CA LYS A 54 -8.97 -6.33 4.89
C LYS A 54 -8.05 -5.65 5.90
N VAL A 55 -6.77 -6.01 5.91
CA VAL A 55 -5.73 -5.30 6.68
C VAL A 55 -4.87 -4.49 5.72
N GLY A 56 -4.59 -3.23 6.07
CA GLY A 56 -3.70 -2.36 5.29
C GLY A 56 -2.24 -2.54 5.69
N ILE A 57 -1.36 -2.74 4.70
CA ILE A 57 0.10 -2.81 4.88
C ILE A 57 0.74 -1.66 4.10
N VAL A 58 1.63 -0.90 4.74
CA VAL A 58 2.39 0.17 4.08
C VAL A 58 3.80 -0.32 3.76
N VAL A 59 4.12 -0.38 2.46
CA VAL A 59 5.44 -0.77 1.94
C VAL A 59 6.07 0.41 1.22
N TRP A 60 7.33 0.70 1.53
CA TRP A 60 8.10 1.76 0.88
C TRP A 60 9.16 1.16 -0.05
N ALA A 61 9.14 1.57 -1.31
CA ALA A 61 10.16 1.22 -2.30
C ALA A 61 11.03 2.43 -2.64
N ASP A 62 12.26 2.18 -3.08
CA ASP A 62 13.07 3.21 -3.71
C ASP A 62 12.36 3.75 -4.97
N ARG A 63 12.32 5.08 -5.10
CA ARG A 63 11.59 5.75 -6.19
C ARG A 63 12.09 5.35 -7.57
N ASN A 64 13.41 5.24 -7.73
CA ASN A 64 13.99 4.90 -9.03
C ASN A 64 13.78 3.42 -9.36
N ALA A 65 13.89 2.53 -8.37
CA ALA A 65 13.58 1.11 -8.54
C ALA A 65 12.11 0.88 -8.93
N PHE A 66 11.18 1.60 -8.31
CA PHE A 66 9.75 1.56 -8.67
C PHE A 66 9.53 2.03 -10.12
N ASN A 67 10.02 3.23 -10.48
CA ASN A 67 9.83 3.79 -11.83
C ASN A 67 10.36 2.86 -12.92
N ARG A 68 11.59 2.35 -12.76
CA ARG A 68 12.17 1.38 -13.72
C ARG A 68 11.30 0.13 -13.87
N THR A 69 10.63 -0.30 -12.81
CA THR A 69 9.79 -1.51 -12.83
C THR A 69 8.47 -1.25 -13.52
N VAL A 70 7.83 -0.10 -13.25
CA VAL A 70 6.62 0.33 -13.95
C VAL A 70 6.88 0.50 -15.45
N GLU A 71 8.01 1.11 -15.84
CA GLU A 71 8.41 1.24 -17.25
C GLU A 71 8.55 -0.13 -17.92
N ARG A 72 9.30 -1.06 -17.31
CA ARG A 72 9.42 -2.44 -17.82
C ARG A 72 8.09 -3.19 -17.92
N MET A 73 7.12 -2.89 -17.06
CA MET A 73 5.80 -3.53 -17.11
C MET A 73 4.96 -2.99 -18.27
N LYS A 74 4.99 -1.68 -18.51
CA LYS A 74 4.29 -1.07 -19.65
C LYS A 74 4.78 -1.55 -21.01
N GLU A 75 6.04 -1.93 -21.13
CA GLU A 75 6.63 -2.46 -22.36
C GLU A 75 6.22 -3.92 -22.65
N ARG A 76 5.63 -4.62 -21.66
CA ARG A 76 5.23 -6.03 -21.76
C ARG A 76 3.74 -6.21 -22.08
N ASP A 77 2.96 -5.14 -21.99
CA ASP A 77 1.52 -5.08 -22.33
C ASP A 77 1.34 -4.58 -23.77
#